data_AF-A0A1F6ZDY7-F1
#
_entry.id   AF-A0A1F6ZDY7-F1
#
_cell.length_a   1.000
_cell.length_b   1.000
_cell.length_c   1.000
_cell.angle_alpha   90.00
_cell.angle_beta   90.00
_cell.angle_gamma   90.00
#
_symmetry.space_group_name_H-M   'P 1'
#
loop_
_entity.id
_entity.type
_entity.pdbx_description
1 polymer ?
#
loop_
_entity_poly.entity_id
_entity_poly.type
_entity_poly.pdbx_seq_one_letter_code
_entity_poly.pdbx_strand_id
1 'polypeptide(L)'
;MKREGKIKVVMLICGIMGILFLSFVSAGMFGWIKETITGKATTVPFDLNITVGGPQIITVYNQTPLGVTINEAPFSSEVIINFSVYIPAGVENLNLSSALVNLSYTNEDTRTNASCKTTDYDGDYANFTCNVTMWWWDVNGTWNINAYIKDNASNGVTNTTQVQGVGEQQSVQGGPALLTWSGVSPGAWNSTSNNDPLLLNNSGNYISSNITINATHLRGETDNLEAILSTNFSVHWNTGGSPPAECNDTARMRNEAYAQIMVANLTKGNFTINDGYSGQENLYFCLIYIASNLTTQAYSTATDGAWVASILP
;
A
#
# COMPACT_ATOMS: atom_id res chain seq x y z
N MET A 1 68.04 77.67 41.99
CA MET A 1 68.85 76.94 42.99
C MET A 1 67.99 75.84 43.63
N LYS A 2 68.47 74.58 43.59
CA LYS A 2 68.01 73.40 44.35
C LYS A 2 66.58 72.86 44.12
N ARG A 3 66.41 71.94 43.16
CA ARG A 3 65.40 70.86 43.26
C ARG A 3 65.86 69.50 42.72
N GLU A 4 67.17 69.25 42.64
CA GLU A 4 67.75 67.93 42.34
C GLU A 4 67.74 66.95 43.54
N GLY A 5 67.30 67.41 44.73
CA GLY A 5 67.25 66.57 45.93
C GLY A 5 65.99 65.72 46.11
N LYS A 6 64.90 65.97 45.36
CA LYS A 6 63.61 65.29 45.58
C LYS A 6 63.44 63.97 44.83
N ILE A 7 64.19 63.74 43.76
CA ILE A 7 64.07 62.52 42.92
C ILE A 7 64.75 61.31 43.60
N LYS A 8 65.85 61.53 44.34
CA LYS A 8 66.56 60.44 45.03
C LYS A 8 65.78 59.85 46.21
N VAL A 9 64.93 60.65 46.86
CA VAL A 9 64.11 60.19 48.01
C VAL A 9 62.92 59.33 47.55
N VAL A 10 62.31 59.65 46.39
CA VAL A 10 61.17 58.88 45.86
C VAL A 10 61.61 57.52 45.30
N MET A 11 62.77 57.43 44.65
CA MET A 11 63.30 56.12 44.19
C MET A 11 63.71 55.21 45.36
N LEU A 12 64.22 55.76 46.46
CA LEU A 12 64.57 54.97 47.65
C LEU A 12 63.31 54.40 48.34
N ILE A 13 62.23 55.18 48.42
CA ILE A 13 60.96 54.74 49.03
C ILE A 13 60.27 53.67 48.16
N CYS A 14 60.28 53.79 46.83
CA CYS A 14 59.73 52.76 45.94
C CYS A 14 60.57 51.46 45.94
N GLY A 15 61.90 51.56 46.06
CA GLY A 15 62.78 50.40 46.20
C GLY A 15 62.55 49.62 47.50
N ILE A 16 62.34 50.33 48.62
CA ILE A 16 62.07 49.70 49.92
C ILE A 16 60.66 49.09 49.97
N MET A 17 59.65 49.72 49.35
CA MET A 17 58.31 49.14 49.23
C MET A 17 58.29 47.90 48.33
N GLY A 18 59.03 47.89 47.21
CA GLY A 18 59.13 46.71 46.33
C GLY A 18 59.78 45.49 46.99
N ILE A 19 60.76 45.70 47.86
CA ILE A 19 61.43 44.61 48.62
C ILE A 19 60.53 44.09 49.76
N LEU A 20 59.69 44.95 50.34
CA LEU A 20 58.70 44.54 51.35
C LEU A 20 57.54 43.71 50.77
N PHE A 21 57.18 43.87 49.48
CA PHE A 21 56.15 43.03 48.85
C PHE A 21 56.68 41.69 48.30
N LEU A 22 57.98 41.55 48.04
CA LEU A 22 58.58 40.30 47.56
C LEU A 22 58.86 39.27 48.67
N SER A 23 58.82 39.67 49.94
CA SER A 23 59.07 38.78 51.08
C SER A 23 57.82 38.07 51.62
N PHE A 24 56.62 38.37 51.10
CA PHE A 24 55.37 37.68 51.47
C PHE A 24 54.99 36.50 50.58
N VAL A 25 55.84 36.11 49.62
CA VAL A 25 55.63 34.90 48.78
C VAL A 25 56.43 33.70 49.29
N SER A 26 57.17 33.86 50.40
CA SER A 26 58.02 32.82 50.97
C SER A 26 57.29 32.08 52.11
N ALA A 27 56.78 30.89 51.79
CA ALA A 27 56.45 29.80 52.71
C ALA A 27 55.55 30.15 53.92
N GLY A 28 54.22 30.16 53.73
CA GLY A 28 53.30 30.07 54.88
C GLY A 28 51.82 30.33 54.61
N MET A 29 51.48 31.25 53.69
CA MET A 29 50.08 31.67 53.53
C MET A 29 49.18 30.62 52.84
N PHE A 30 49.76 29.68 52.09
CA PHE A 30 49.05 28.53 51.52
C PHE A 30 49.15 27.25 52.36
N GLY A 31 49.95 27.25 53.44
CA GLY A 31 50.06 26.10 54.35
C GLY A 31 48.74 25.80 55.05
N TRP A 32 48.05 26.85 55.49
CA TRP A 32 46.76 26.74 56.18
C TRP A 32 45.64 26.14 55.29
N ILE A 33 45.65 26.40 53.97
CA ILE A 33 44.66 25.82 53.04
C ILE A 33 44.95 24.33 52.85
N LYS A 34 46.24 23.94 52.87
CA LYS A 34 46.67 22.54 52.74
C LYS A 34 46.44 21.72 54.02
N GLU A 35 46.51 22.33 55.19
CA GLU A 35 46.32 21.65 56.48
C GLU A 35 44.86 21.63 56.98
N THR A 36 44.03 22.59 56.56
CA THR A 36 42.63 22.70 57.03
C THR A 36 41.64 21.91 56.17
N ILE A 37 42.00 21.52 54.95
CA ILE A 37 41.21 20.60 54.12
C ILE A 37 41.75 19.18 54.32
N THR A 38 41.54 18.61 55.51
CA THR A 38 41.76 17.18 55.80
C THR A 38 40.47 16.37 55.64
N GLY A 39 39.60 16.77 54.71
CA GLY A 39 38.56 15.90 54.22
C GLY A 39 39.24 14.76 53.46
N LYS A 40 39.28 13.56 54.03
CA LYS A 40 39.57 12.36 53.24
C LYS A 40 38.63 12.42 52.04
N ALA A 41 39.19 12.58 50.84
CA ALA A 41 38.41 12.42 49.62
C ALA A 41 37.80 11.03 49.70
N THR A 42 36.50 10.96 49.97
CA THR A 42 35.74 9.71 49.93
C THR A 42 35.62 9.35 48.47
N THR A 43 36.60 8.61 47.96
CA THR A 43 36.49 7.87 46.72
C THR A 43 35.55 6.71 46.98
N VAL A 44 34.29 6.90 46.57
CA VAL A 44 33.33 5.81 46.47
C VAL A 44 33.53 5.23 45.07
N PRO A 45 33.93 3.95 44.92
CA PRO A 45 33.88 3.32 43.61
C PRO A 45 32.42 3.29 43.18
N PHE A 46 32.14 3.75 41.97
CA PHE A 46 30.87 3.52 41.30
C PHE A 46 31.15 2.68 40.06
N ASP A 47 30.31 1.69 39.83
CA ASP A 47 30.39 0.91 38.62
C ASP A 47 29.67 1.67 37.50
N LEU A 48 30.37 1.88 36.39
CA LEU A 48 29.81 2.39 35.16
C LEU A 48 29.68 1.21 34.19
N ASN A 49 28.45 0.71 34.01
CA ASN A 49 28.15 -0.28 33.00
C ASN A 49 27.55 0.43 31.78
N ILE A 50 28.28 0.46 30.67
CA ILE A 50 27.79 0.96 29.38
C ILE A 50 27.68 -0.23 28.44
N THR A 51 26.45 -0.56 28.04
CA THR A 51 26.20 -1.51 26.96
C THR A 51 26.10 -0.75 25.65
N VAL A 52 27.01 -0.99 24.72
CA VAL A 52 26.99 -0.42 23.37
C VAL A 52 26.66 -1.54 22.40
N GLY A 53 25.55 -1.40 21.66
CA GLY A 53 25.16 -2.33 20.61
C GLY A 53 23.67 -2.65 20.64
N GLY A 54 22.91 -2.01 19.74
CA GLY A 54 21.53 -2.41 19.44
C GLY A 54 21.50 -3.39 18.27
N PRO A 55 20.33 -3.97 17.96
CA PRO A 55 20.18 -4.87 16.82
C PRO A 55 20.46 -4.13 15.50
N GLN A 56 20.97 -4.87 14.52
CA GLN A 56 21.21 -4.40 13.16
C GLN A 56 20.61 -5.37 12.16
N ILE A 57 19.75 -4.90 11.25
CA ILE A 57 19.27 -5.73 10.13
C ILE A 57 20.31 -5.64 9.00
N ILE A 58 21.08 -6.71 8.84
CA ILE A 58 22.22 -6.79 7.92
C ILE A 58 21.81 -7.14 6.49
N THR A 59 20.75 -7.94 6.34
CA THR A 59 20.25 -8.40 5.05
C THR A 59 18.75 -8.43 5.10
N VAL A 60 18.12 -7.92 4.05
CA VAL A 60 16.72 -8.19 3.71
C VAL A 60 16.76 -8.81 2.33
N TYR A 61 16.03 -9.89 2.11
CA TYR A 61 15.88 -10.46 0.79
C TYR A 61 14.49 -11.04 0.61
N ASN A 62 14.01 -10.91 -0.61
CA ASN A 62 12.72 -11.41 -1.02
C ASN A 62 12.90 -12.80 -1.63
N GLN A 63 12.24 -13.81 -1.07
CA GLN A 63 12.26 -15.16 -1.64
C GLN A 63 11.28 -15.32 -2.78
N THR A 64 10.23 -14.50 -2.82
CA THR A 64 9.29 -14.50 -3.92
C THR A 64 9.90 -13.73 -5.10
N PRO A 65 9.87 -14.24 -6.34
CA PRO A 65 10.40 -13.53 -7.50
C PRO A 65 9.82 -12.10 -7.63
N LEU A 66 10.62 -11.17 -8.16
CA LEU A 66 10.10 -9.86 -8.54
C LEU A 66 9.08 -10.00 -9.67
N GLY A 67 7.97 -9.27 -9.58
CA GLY A 67 6.89 -9.32 -10.57
C GLY A 67 5.89 -10.45 -10.30
N VAL A 68 5.54 -10.68 -9.03
CA VAL A 68 4.53 -11.67 -8.66
C VAL A 68 3.22 -11.30 -9.37
N THR A 69 2.75 -12.19 -10.24
CA THR A 69 1.33 -12.21 -10.59
C THR A 69 0.61 -12.62 -9.31
N ILE A 70 -0.10 -11.66 -8.73
CA ILE A 70 -1.00 -11.94 -7.62
C ILE A 70 -2.05 -12.97 -8.06
N ASN A 71 -2.63 -13.69 -7.10
CA ASN A 71 -3.68 -14.62 -7.41
C ASN A 71 -4.90 -13.85 -7.88
N GLU A 72 -5.64 -14.41 -8.83
CA GLU A 72 -6.95 -13.89 -9.16
C GLU A 72 -7.87 -13.99 -7.94
N ALA A 73 -8.79 -13.03 -7.81
CA ALA A 73 -9.83 -13.06 -6.81
C ALA A 73 -10.62 -14.39 -6.80
N PRO A 74 -11.14 -14.81 -5.63
CA PRO A 74 -11.09 -14.11 -4.34
C PRO A 74 -9.88 -14.52 -3.48
N PHE A 75 -8.77 -14.97 -4.09
CA PHE A 75 -7.62 -15.48 -3.36
C PHE A 75 -6.54 -14.41 -3.18
N SER A 76 -5.96 -14.35 -1.99
CA SER A 76 -4.76 -13.56 -1.74
C SER A 76 -3.49 -14.31 -2.16
N SER A 77 -2.42 -13.57 -2.38
CA SER A 77 -1.06 -14.11 -2.54
C SER A 77 -0.25 -13.93 -1.26
N GLU A 78 0.69 -14.84 -1.02
CA GLU A 78 1.68 -14.68 0.04
C GLU A 78 3.04 -14.29 -0.55
N VAL A 79 3.61 -13.22 -0.01
CA VAL A 79 4.98 -12.79 -0.30
C VAL A 79 5.86 -13.20 0.88
N ILE A 80 6.91 -13.96 0.59
CA ILE A 80 7.82 -14.50 1.60
C ILE A 80 9.07 -13.63 1.63
N ILE A 81 9.27 -12.96 2.76
CA ILE A 81 10.39 -12.04 2.99
C ILE A 81 11.23 -12.57 4.12
N ASN A 82 12.53 -12.63 3.87
CA ASN A 82 13.51 -13.05 4.85
C ASN A 82 14.41 -11.88 5.22
N PHE A 83 14.79 -11.83 6.49
CA PHE A 83 15.81 -10.89 6.93
C PHE A 83 16.67 -11.49 8.03
N SER A 84 17.91 -11.00 8.08
CA SER A 84 18.92 -11.42 9.04
C SER A 84 19.27 -10.25 9.96
N VAL A 85 19.43 -10.56 11.24
CA VAL A 85 19.72 -9.59 12.30
C VAL A 85 21.04 -9.98 12.94
N TYR A 86 21.89 -8.98 13.19
CA TYR A 86 23.08 -9.08 14.00
C TYR A 86 22.89 -8.30 15.31
N ILE A 87 23.25 -8.90 16.44
CA ILE A 87 23.25 -8.27 17.76
C ILE A 87 24.54 -8.66 18.51
N PRO A 88 25.48 -7.73 18.77
CA PRO A 88 26.74 -8.05 19.44
C PRO A 88 26.60 -8.62 20.86
N ALA A 89 25.45 -8.41 21.48
CA ALA A 89 25.14 -8.90 22.82
C ALA A 89 24.56 -10.32 22.83
N GLY A 90 24.43 -10.98 21.68
CA GLY A 90 23.80 -12.30 21.56
C GLY A 90 22.28 -12.23 21.31
N VAL A 91 21.77 -13.22 20.57
CA VAL A 91 20.35 -13.30 20.14
C VAL A 91 19.37 -13.42 21.31
N GLU A 92 19.79 -13.90 22.47
CA GLU A 92 18.98 -13.91 23.68
C GLU A 92 18.51 -12.52 24.12
N ASN A 93 19.20 -11.47 23.64
CA ASN A 93 18.81 -10.08 23.86
C ASN A 93 17.80 -9.56 22.83
N LEU A 94 17.45 -10.34 21.78
CA LEU A 94 16.40 -9.97 20.84
C LEU A 94 15.01 -10.31 21.37
N ASN A 95 14.08 -9.39 21.15
CA ASN A 95 12.67 -9.70 21.28
C ASN A 95 12.19 -10.33 19.97
N LEU A 96 12.28 -11.65 19.85
CA LEU A 96 11.89 -12.39 18.63
C LEU A 96 10.43 -12.14 18.21
N SER A 97 9.54 -11.87 19.16
CA SER A 97 8.13 -11.59 18.89
C SER A 97 7.88 -10.21 18.27
N SER A 98 8.88 -9.32 18.31
CA SER A 98 8.80 -7.99 17.72
C SER A 98 9.17 -7.94 16.24
N ALA A 99 9.62 -9.07 15.67
CA ALA A 99 9.95 -9.17 14.26
C ALA A 99 8.72 -8.87 13.40
N LEU A 100 8.86 -7.89 12.52
CA LEU A 100 7.79 -7.39 11.67
C LEU A 100 8.35 -7.11 10.28
N VAL A 101 7.57 -7.42 9.26
CA VAL A 101 7.82 -6.96 7.90
C VAL A 101 6.55 -6.31 7.38
N ASN A 102 6.69 -5.15 6.76
CA ASN A 102 5.59 -4.58 6.01
C ASN A 102 6.00 -4.21 4.58
N LEU A 103 5.01 -4.25 3.70
CA LEU A 103 5.07 -3.77 2.33
C LEU A 103 4.27 -2.47 2.26
N SER A 104 4.92 -1.42 1.77
CA SER A 104 4.30 -0.10 1.63
C SER A 104 4.38 0.41 0.20
N TYR A 105 3.30 1.02 -0.26
CA TYR A 105 3.20 1.70 -1.54
C TYR A 105 2.43 3.01 -1.35
N THR A 106 2.80 4.05 -2.09
CA THR A 106 2.20 5.38 -1.95
C THR A 106 0.71 5.32 -2.26
N ASN A 107 -0.13 5.84 -1.35
CA ASN A 107 -1.60 5.81 -1.44
C ASN A 107 -2.26 4.42 -1.37
N GLU A 108 -1.53 3.41 -0.91
CA GLU A 108 -2.10 2.10 -0.58
C GLU A 108 -2.00 1.82 0.91
N ASP A 109 -2.88 0.94 1.39
CA ASP A 109 -2.77 0.40 2.74
C ASP A 109 -1.47 -0.40 2.87
N THR A 110 -0.74 -0.14 3.95
CA THR A 110 0.46 -0.91 4.27
C THR A 110 0.09 -2.36 4.58
N ARG A 111 0.65 -3.31 3.83
CA ARG A 111 0.48 -4.74 4.09
C ARG A 111 1.47 -5.17 5.14
N THR A 112 0.99 -5.54 6.31
CA THR A 112 1.84 -6.00 7.41
C THR A 112 1.82 -7.52 7.46
N ASN A 113 2.95 -8.13 7.79
CA ASN A 113 3.05 -9.57 7.95
C ASN A 113 2.02 -10.08 8.97
N ALA A 114 1.39 -11.21 8.66
CA ALA A 114 0.53 -11.90 9.62
C ALA A 114 1.35 -12.61 10.71
N SER A 115 2.57 -13.07 10.35
CA SER A 115 3.54 -13.63 11.29
C SER A 115 4.95 -13.57 10.73
N CYS A 116 5.94 -13.40 11.62
CA CYS A 116 7.35 -13.67 11.35
C CYS A 116 7.76 -14.86 12.22
N LYS A 117 8.49 -15.80 11.66
CA LYS A 117 9.05 -16.94 12.37
C LYS A 117 10.57 -16.87 12.32
N THR A 118 11.21 -17.12 13.45
CA THR A 118 12.66 -17.32 13.49
C THR A 118 12.96 -18.68 12.87
N THR A 119 13.79 -18.70 11.83
CA THR A 119 14.16 -19.93 11.11
C THR A 119 15.46 -20.53 11.61
N ASP A 120 16.38 -19.69 12.06
CA ASP A 120 17.66 -20.09 12.63
C ASP A 120 18.22 -18.95 13.49
N TYR A 121 19.01 -19.30 14.50
CA TYR A 121 19.83 -18.35 15.25
C TYR A 121 21.01 -19.03 15.92
N ASP A 122 22.17 -18.37 15.86
CA ASP A 122 23.40 -18.82 16.52
C ASP A 122 24.26 -17.62 16.91
N GLY A 123 24.76 -17.62 18.15
CA GLY A 123 25.52 -16.54 18.76
C GLY A 123 24.85 -15.18 18.60
N ASP A 124 25.42 -14.35 17.74
CA ASP A 124 25.01 -12.96 17.51
C ASP A 124 24.04 -12.78 16.33
N TYR A 125 23.63 -13.85 15.65
CA TYR A 125 22.83 -13.78 14.42
C TYR A 125 21.49 -14.51 14.53
N ALA A 126 20.42 -13.88 14.05
CA ALA A 126 19.10 -14.48 13.92
C ALA A 126 18.51 -14.25 12.52
N ASN A 127 17.87 -15.28 11.97
CA ASN A 127 17.20 -15.26 10.67
C ASN A 127 15.68 -15.35 10.86
N PHE A 128 14.95 -14.53 10.12
CA PHE A 128 13.49 -14.48 10.16
C PHE A 128 12.93 -14.72 8.77
N THR A 129 11.81 -15.44 8.74
CA THR A 129 10.95 -15.59 7.56
C THR A 129 9.57 -15.09 7.89
N CYS A 130 9.06 -14.18 7.06
CA CYS A 130 7.79 -13.50 7.26
C CYS A 130 6.92 -13.66 6.03
N ASN A 131 5.65 -13.98 6.25
CA ASN A 131 4.65 -14.04 5.18
C ASN A 131 3.81 -12.77 5.25
N VAL A 132 3.81 -12.01 4.16
CA VAL A 132 2.98 -10.82 3.97
C VAL A 132 1.90 -11.16 2.95
N THR A 133 0.65 -10.94 3.34
CA THR A 133 -0.49 -11.16 2.45
C THR A 133 -0.65 -9.97 1.52
N MET A 134 -0.66 -10.25 0.21
CA MET A 134 -1.02 -9.31 -0.85
C MET A 134 -2.38 -9.71 -1.42
N TRP A 135 -3.24 -8.74 -1.68
CA TRP A 135 -4.57 -8.95 -2.24
C TRP A 135 -4.56 -8.78 -3.76
N TRP A 136 -5.54 -9.41 -4.44
CA TRP A 136 -5.67 -9.34 -5.90
C TRP A 136 -5.91 -7.91 -6.42
N TRP A 137 -6.29 -6.96 -5.56
CA TRP A 137 -6.50 -5.55 -5.89
C TRP A 137 -5.34 -4.63 -5.46
N ASP A 138 -4.23 -5.18 -4.96
CA ASP A 138 -3.03 -4.40 -4.65
C ASP A 138 -2.41 -3.85 -5.93
N VAL A 139 -2.04 -2.57 -5.91
CA VAL A 139 -1.53 -1.84 -7.08
C VAL A 139 -0.28 -2.50 -7.66
N ASN A 140 -0.22 -2.51 -8.99
CA ASN A 140 0.95 -2.92 -9.74
C ASN A 140 2.15 -1.98 -9.50
N GLY A 141 3.35 -2.54 -9.52
CA GLY A 141 4.59 -1.78 -9.38
C GLY A 141 5.40 -2.17 -8.15
N THR A 142 6.24 -1.26 -7.70
CA THR A 142 7.32 -1.54 -6.75
C THR A 142 6.93 -1.13 -5.33
N TRP A 143 6.68 -2.12 -4.47
CA TRP A 143 6.38 -1.95 -3.05
C TRP A 143 7.67 -1.95 -2.23
N ASN A 144 7.83 -1.00 -1.31
CA ASN A 144 8.99 -0.97 -0.40
C ASN A 144 8.83 -2.04 0.68
N ILE A 145 9.89 -2.80 0.93
CA ILE A 145 9.97 -3.77 2.02
C ILE A 145 10.60 -3.08 3.23
N ASN A 146 9.87 -3.01 4.34
CA ASN A 146 10.39 -2.52 5.62
C ASN A 146 10.46 -3.68 6.61
N ALA A 147 11.67 -4.14 6.93
CA ALA A 147 11.91 -5.11 7.98
C ALA A 147 12.22 -4.41 9.31
N TYR A 148 11.69 -4.92 10.41
CA TYR A 148 11.78 -4.31 11.73
C TYR A 148 11.96 -5.35 12.84
N ILE A 149 12.76 -5.02 13.85
CA ILE A 149 12.90 -5.83 15.07
C ILE A 149 13.35 -4.96 16.25
N LYS A 150 13.02 -5.37 17.47
CA LYS A 150 13.49 -4.81 18.74
C LYS A 150 14.35 -5.79 19.53
N ASP A 151 15.23 -5.25 20.36
CA ASP A 151 15.81 -5.98 21.49
C ASP A 151 14.89 -5.95 22.73
N ASN A 152 15.29 -6.65 23.79
CA ASN A 152 14.57 -6.70 25.08
C ASN A 152 14.58 -5.36 25.84
N ALA A 153 15.49 -4.45 25.49
CA ALA A 153 15.53 -3.08 26.00
C ALA A 153 14.65 -2.11 25.17
N SER A 154 13.89 -2.63 24.20
CA SER A 154 13.02 -1.86 23.28
C SER A 154 13.75 -0.96 22.29
N ASN A 155 15.05 -1.15 22.06
CA ASN A 155 15.76 -0.49 20.95
C ASN A 155 15.35 -1.18 19.65
N GLY A 156 14.75 -0.42 18.74
CA GLY A 156 14.28 -0.92 17.44
C GLY A 156 15.19 -0.52 16.30
N VAL A 157 15.32 -1.39 15.30
CA VAL A 157 15.99 -1.11 14.03
C VAL A 157 15.06 -1.42 12.87
N THR A 158 15.15 -0.62 11.81
CA THR A 158 14.39 -0.80 10.56
C THR A 158 15.35 -0.82 9.37
N ASN A 159 15.09 -1.66 8.37
CA ASN A 159 15.78 -1.66 7.09
C ASN A 159 14.78 -1.60 5.93
N THR A 160 14.97 -0.66 5.00
CA THR A 160 14.05 -0.33 3.89
C THR A 160 14.72 -0.44 2.51
N THR A 161 15.82 -1.20 2.40
CA THR A 161 16.69 -1.20 1.22
C THR A 161 16.19 -2.06 0.06
N GLN A 162 15.13 -2.84 0.27
CA GLN A 162 14.62 -3.82 -0.69
C GLN A 162 13.20 -3.50 -1.14
N VAL A 163 12.82 -4.09 -2.27
CA VAL A 163 11.51 -3.89 -2.89
C VAL A 163 10.90 -5.19 -3.40
N GLN A 164 9.57 -5.21 -3.53
CA GLN A 164 8.79 -6.27 -4.15
C GLN A 164 8.05 -5.71 -5.38
N GLY A 165 8.19 -6.36 -6.53
CA GLY A 165 7.38 -6.05 -7.71
C GLY A 165 6.05 -6.80 -7.70
N VAL A 166 4.93 -6.08 -7.81
CA VAL A 166 3.59 -6.62 -8.02
C VAL A 166 3.23 -6.45 -9.49
N GLY A 167 2.86 -7.54 -10.16
CA GLY A 167 2.44 -7.52 -11.56
C GLY A 167 1.04 -6.91 -11.73
N GLU A 168 0.77 -6.39 -12.93
CA GLU A 168 -0.58 -6.04 -13.33
C GLU A 168 -1.33 -7.29 -13.80
N GLN A 169 -2.60 -7.38 -13.44
CA GLN A 169 -3.49 -8.46 -13.82
C GLN A 169 -4.83 -7.89 -14.28
N GLN A 170 -5.14 -8.15 -15.55
CA GLN A 170 -6.42 -7.87 -16.15
C GLN A 170 -7.30 -9.12 -16.02
N SER A 171 -8.30 -9.08 -15.15
CA SER A 171 -9.30 -10.14 -15.06
C SER A 171 -10.63 -9.58 -14.56
N VAL A 172 -11.73 -10.08 -15.12
CA VAL A 172 -13.09 -9.65 -14.80
C VAL A 172 -14.01 -10.85 -14.73
N GLN A 173 -14.89 -10.85 -13.74
CA GLN A 173 -15.94 -11.85 -13.58
C GLN A 173 -17.28 -11.14 -13.68
N GLY A 174 -18.15 -11.56 -14.60
CA GLY A 174 -19.46 -10.96 -14.83
C GLY A 174 -20.61 -11.87 -14.40
N GLY A 175 -21.68 -11.29 -13.88
CA GLY A 175 -22.93 -11.99 -13.60
C GLY A 175 -24.14 -11.04 -13.57
N PRO A 176 -25.36 -11.50 -13.89
CA PRO A 176 -25.75 -12.89 -14.12
C PRO A 176 -25.32 -13.42 -15.50
N ALA A 177 -25.30 -14.75 -15.64
CA ALA A 177 -24.94 -15.42 -16.91
C ALA A 177 -26.02 -15.31 -18.01
N LEU A 178 -27.24 -14.89 -17.64
CA LEU A 178 -28.36 -14.71 -18.55
C LEU A 178 -29.07 -13.41 -18.19
N LEU A 179 -29.29 -12.54 -19.18
CA LEU A 179 -30.19 -11.41 -19.07
C LEU A 179 -31.54 -11.76 -19.71
N THR A 180 -32.63 -11.31 -19.10
CA THR A 180 -33.99 -11.60 -19.54
C THR A 180 -34.83 -10.35 -19.69
N TRP A 181 -35.86 -10.47 -20.52
CA TRP A 181 -36.92 -9.48 -20.71
C TRP A 181 -38.25 -10.22 -20.68
N SER A 182 -39.08 -9.96 -19.67
CA SER A 182 -40.39 -10.62 -19.56
C SER A 182 -41.47 -9.86 -20.33
N GLY A 183 -42.08 -10.52 -21.32
CA GLY A 183 -43.36 -10.07 -21.90
C GLY A 183 -43.25 -8.87 -22.85
N VAL A 184 -42.16 -8.74 -23.61
CA VAL A 184 -42.02 -7.68 -24.61
C VAL A 184 -42.91 -7.98 -25.81
N SER A 185 -43.84 -7.06 -26.11
CA SER A 185 -44.74 -7.17 -27.27
C SER A 185 -44.09 -6.58 -28.53
N PRO A 186 -44.31 -7.15 -29.72
CA PRO A 186 -43.91 -6.53 -30.99
C PRO A 186 -44.39 -5.06 -31.08
N GLY A 187 -43.52 -4.15 -31.52
CA GLY A 187 -43.76 -2.71 -31.53
C GLY A 187 -43.47 -1.97 -30.22
N ALA A 188 -43.09 -2.65 -29.13
CA ALA A 188 -42.72 -2.01 -27.87
C ALA A 188 -41.43 -1.17 -28.00
N TRP A 189 -41.34 -0.16 -27.14
CA TRP A 189 -40.18 0.73 -27.02
C TRP A 189 -39.66 0.72 -25.58
N ASN A 190 -38.38 1.02 -25.40
CA ASN A 190 -37.74 1.30 -24.11
C ASN A 190 -38.05 0.25 -23.03
N SER A 191 -37.87 -1.03 -23.36
CA SER A 191 -38.09 -2.14 -22.44
C SER A 191 -36.78 -2.51 -21.74
N THR A 192 -36.68 -2.23 -20.45
CA THR A 192 -35.50 -2.58 -19.63
C THR A 192 -35.46 -4.08 -19.35
N SER A 193 -34.27 -4.61 -19.07
CA SER A 193 -34.14 -5.97 -18.56
C SER A 193 -34.84 -6.10 -17.20
N ASN A 194 -35.23 -7.32 -16.82
CA ASN A 194 -35.90 -7.60 -15.56
C ASN A 194 -35.01 -8.28 -14.52
N ASN A 195 -33.75 -8.56 -14.86
CA ASN A 195 -32.76 -9.21 -13.99
C ASN A 195 -31.37 -8.59 -14.13
N ASP A 196 -31.33 -7.28 -14.41
CA ASP A 196 -30.13 -6.46 -14.38
C ASP A 196 -29.91 -5.88 -12.96
N PRO A 197 -28.71 -5.35 -12.62
CA PRO A 197 -27.54 -5.16 -13.49
C PRO A 197 -26.80 -6.44 -13.88
N LEU A 198 -26.08 -6.40 -15.01
CA LEU A 198 -24.86 -7.19 -15.18
C LEU A 198 -23.77 -6.57 -14.31
N LEU A 199 -23.51 -7.18 -13.18
CA LEU A 199 -22.45 -6.84 -12.25
C LEU A 199 -21.11 -7.40 -12.77
N LEU A 200 -20.18 -6.50 -13.05
CA LEU A 200 -18.79 -6.81 -13.35
C LEU A 200 -17.96 -6.67 -12.08
N ASN A 201 -17.25 -7.72 -11.71
CA ASN A 201 -16.30 -7.75 -10.60
C ASN A 201 -14.88 -7.75 -11.15
N ASN A 202 -14.04 -6.80 -10.72
CA ASN A 202 -12.63 -6.80 -11.03
C ASN A 202 -11.91 -7.86 -10.21
N SER A 203 -11.51 -8.95 -10.86
CA SER A 203 -10.81 -10.04 -10.19
C SER A 203 -9.29 -9.89 -10.20
N GLY A 204 -8.77 -8.79 -10.77
CA GLY A 204 -7.35 -8.39 -10.70
C GLY A 204 -7.16 -7.00 -10.10
N ASN A 205 -6.05 -6.34 -10.49
CA ASN A 205 -5.66 -5.02 -10.01
C ASN A 205 -5.62 -3.94 -11.10
N TYR A 206 -5.97 -4.28 -12.34
CA TYR A 206 -6.06 -3.33 -13.43
C TYR A 206 -7.34 -2.49 -13.32
N ILE A 207 -7.20 -1.16 -13.32
CA ILE A 207 -8.34 -0.24 -13.37
C ILE A 207 -8.69 0.01 -14.84
N SER A 208 -9.93 -0.27 -15.24
CA SER A 208 -10.39 -0.02 -16.60
C SER A 208 -11.49 1.04 -16.65
N SER A 209 -11.24 2.13 -17.36
CA SER A 209 -12.27 3.09 -17.79
C SER A 209 -12.80 2.79 -19.20
N ASN A 210 -12.47 1.62 -19.75
CA ASN A 210 -12.81 1.23 -21.11
C ASN A 210 -13.52 -0.12 -21.11
N ILE A 211 -14.77 -0.10 -20.64
CA ILE A 211 -15.66 -1.24 -20.68
C ILE A 211 -16.42 -1.21 -22.00
N THR A 212 -16.38 -2.33 -22.71
CA THR A 212 -16.98 -2.49 -24.02
C THR A 212 -17.88 -3.71 -24.08
N ILE A 213 -18.91 -3.67 -24.92
CA ILE A 213 -19.76 -4.83 -25.21
C ILE A 213 -19.80 -5.09 -26.70
N ASN A 214 -19.59 -6.35 -27.09
CA ASN A 214 -19.87 -6.85 -28.42
C ASN A 214 -21.12 -7.74 -28.37
N ALA A 215 -22.09 -7.45 -29.23
CA ALA A 215 -23.42 -8.04 -29.16
C ALA A 215 -23.86 -8.64 -30.49
N THR A 216 -24.16 -9.92 -30.47
CA THR A 216 -24.76 -10.65 -31.57
C THR A 216 -26.25 -10.37 -31.66
N HIS A 217 -26.88 -10.71 -32.78
CA HIS A 217 -28.32 -10.63 -32.91
C HIS A 217 -28.99 -11.73 -32.08
N LEU A 218 -30.22 -11.47 -31.61
CA LEU A 218 -31.05 -12.51 -31.02
C LEU A 218 -31.86 -13.17 -32.14
N ARG A 219 -31.66 -14.47 -32.37
CA ARG A 219 -32.40 -15.23 -33.39
C ARG A 219 -33.62 -15.88 -32.79
N GLY A 220 -34.70 -15.95 -33.57
CA GLY A 220 -35.89 -16.70 -33.20
C GLY A 220 -35.56 -18.19 -33.00
N GLU A 221 -35.98 -18.76 -31.88
CA GLU A 221 -35.73 -20.18 -31.58
C GLU A 221 -36.63 -21.13 -32.38
N THR A 222 -37.75 -20.63 -32.91
CA THR A 222 -38.68 -21.39 -33.77
C THR A 222 -38.50 -21.04 -35.24
N ASP A 223 -38.54 -19.75 -35.58
CA ASP A 223 -38.21 -19.23 -36.91
C ASP A 223 -36.90 -18.43 -36.84
N ASN A 224 -35.81 -19.07 -37.28
CA ASN A 224 -34.47 -18.50 -37.25
C ASN A 224 -34.21 -17.45 -38.34
N LEU A 225 -35.15 -17.22 -39.25
CA LEU A 225 -35.10 -16.12 -40.21
C LEU A 225 -35.47 -14.79 -39.57
N GLU A 226 -36.19 -14.83 -38.44
CA GLU A 226 -36.49 -13.65 -37.64
C GLU A 226 -35.37 -13.33 -36.65
N ALA A 227 -35.10 -12.05 -36.45
CA ALA A 227 -34.08 -11.60 -35.50
C ALA A 227 -34.44 -10.26 -34.86
N ILE A 228 -34.06 -10.11 -33.60
CA ILE A 228 -33.93 -8.80 -32.96
C ILE A 228 -32.47 -8.37 -33.14
N LEU A 229 -32.28 -7.29 -33.90
CA LEU A 229 -30.95 -6.78 -34.19
C LEU A 229 -30.30 -6.19 -32.93
N SER A 230 -29.00 -6.39 -32.77
CA SER A 230 -28.24 -5.88 -31.61
C SER A 230 -28.24 -4.35 -31.54
N THR A 231 -28.42 -3.67 -32.68
CA THR A 231 -28.60 -2.21 -32.76
C THR A 231 -29.85 -1.68 -32.07
N ASN A 232 -30.80 -2.56 -31.74
CA ASN A 232 -31.98 -2.21 -30.97
C ASN A 232 -31.74 -2.31 -29.46
N PHE A 233 -30.54 -2.70 -29.03
CA PHE A 233 -30.17 -2.71 -27.63
C PHE A 233 -29.20 -1.57 -27.31
N SER A 234 -29.32 -1.07 -26.09
CA SER A 234 -28.38 -0.15 -25.48
C SER A 234 -28.00 -0.62 -24.08
N VAL A 235 -26.83 -0.17 -23.65
CA VAL A 235 -26.29 -0.42 -22.32
C VAL A 235 -25.87 0.89 -21.66
N HIS A 236 -26.02 1.00 -20.34
CA HIS A 236 -25.54 2.14 -19.56
C HIS A 236 -25.05 1.68 -18.19
N TRP A 237 -24.11 2.43 -17.59
CA TRP A 237 -23.61 2.19 -16.23
C TRP A 237 -24.59 2.64 -15.12
N ASN A 238 -25.73 3.21 -15.50
CA ASN A 238 -26.69 3.83 -14.60
C ASN A 238 -28.10 3.47 -15.08
N THR A 239 -29.06 3.48 -14.16
CA THR A 239 -30.46 3.13 -14.42
C THR A 239 -31.41 4.22 -13.89
N GLY A 240 -32.65 4.18 -14.37
CA GLY A 240 -33.73 5.07 -13.95
C GLY A 240 -33.88 6.33 -14.80
N GLY A 241 -34.91 7.13 -14.52
CA GLY A 241 -35.30 8.27 -15.35
C GLY A 241 -36.53 7.98 -16.22
N SER A 242 -36.85 8.90 -17.14
CA SER A 242 -37.97 8.77 -18.09
C SER A 242 -37.63 9.42 -19.45
N PRO A 243 -37.26 8.62 -20.49
CA PRO A 243 -37.09 7.17 -20.44
C PRO A 243 -35.91 6.77 -19.54
N PRO A 244 -35.84 5.49 -19.10
CA PRO A 244 -34.70 4.99 -18.33
C PRO A 244 -33.36 5.32 -19.00
N ALA A 245 -32.32 5.62 -18.23
CA ALA A 245 -31.02 6.06 -18.71
C ALA A 245 -30.40 5.06 -19.69
N GLU A 246 -30.55 3.77 -19.40
CA GLU A 246 -30.16 2.64 -20.24
C GLU A 246 -30.89 2.59 -21.59
N CYS A 247 -32.03 3.26 -21.73
CA CYS A 247 -32.80 3.39 -22.98
C CYS A 247 -32.49 4.69 -23.73
N ASN A 248 -31.66 5.60 -23.20
CA ASN A 248 -31.39 6.92 -23.77
C ASN A 248 -30.17 6.97 -24.71
N ASP A 249 -29.87 5.85 -25.36
CA ASP A 249 -28.98 5.75 -26.52
C ASP A 249 -27.49 6.08 -26.36
N THR A 250 -26.95 6.05 -25.13
CA THR A 250 -25.55 6.45 -24.91
C THR A 250 -24.53 5.45 -25.45
N ALA A 251 -24.83 4.14 -25.39
CA ALA A 251 -24.01 3.09 -25.99
C ALA A 251 -24.90 2.06 -26.72
N ARG A 252 -25.20 2.33 -28.00
CA ARG A 252 -25.86 1.36 -28.89
C ARG A 252 -24.97 0.16 -29.13
N MET A 253 -25.52 -1.02 -28.81
CA MET A 253 -24.86 -2.29 -29.05
C MET A 253 -24.85 -2.60 -30.54
N ARG A 254 -23.84 -3.33 -31.01
CA ARG A 254 -23.66 -3.65 -32.44
C ARG A 254 -23.08 -5.04 -32.60
N ASN A 255 -23.42 -5.67 -33.71
CA ASN A 255 -22.83 -6.94 -34.12
C ASN A 255 -21.43 -6.70 -34.69
N GLU A 256 -20.49 -7.56 -34.31
CA GLU A 256 -19.09 -7.54 -34.74
C GLU A 256 -18.34 -6.23 -34.40
N ALA A 257 -18.90 -5.40 -33.51
CA ALA A 257 -18.32 -4.14 -33.11
C ALA A 257 -18.53 -3.90 -31.62
N TYR A 258 -17.47 -3.43 -30.96
CA TYR A 258 -17.49 -3.10 -29.54
C TYR A 258 -18.14 -1.73 -29.32
N ALA A 259 -19.24 -1.71 -28.58
CA ALA A 259 -19.84 -0.49 -28.06
C ALA A 259 -19.17 -0.14 -26.73
N GLN A 260 -18.50 1.01 -26.66
CA GLN A 260 -17.92 1.52 -25.43
C GLN A 260 -19.01 2.12 -24.54
N ILE A 261 -19.03 1.73 -23.27
CA ILE A 261 -19.93 2.32 -22.27
C ILE A 261 -19.21 3.50 -21.64
N MET A 262 -19.46 4.71 -22.16
CA MET A 262 -18.77 5.91 -21.68
C MET A 262 -19.04 6.14 -20.19
N VAL A 263 -18.00 6.54 -19.45
CA VAL A 263 -18.00 6.83 -18.00
C VAL A 263 -18.09 5.58 -17.10
N ALA A 264 -18.36 4.39 -17.64
CA ALA A 264 -18.21 3.15 -16.87
C ALA A 264 -16.74 2.96 -16.46
N ASN A 265 -16.51 2.61 -15.20
CA ASN A 265 -15.19 2.53 -14.61
C ASN A 265 -15.10 1.36 -13.64
N LEU A 266 -14.48 0.27 -14.11
CA LEU A 266 -14.19 -0.87 -13.28
C LEU A 266 -12.92 -0.60 -12.48
N THR A 267 -13.12 -0.12 -11.25
CA THR A 267 -12.03 0.14 -10.30
C THR A 267 -11.38 -1.15 -9.82
N LYS A 268 -10.20 -1.06 -9.20
CA LYS A 268 -9.64 -2.16 -8.39
C LYS A 268 -10.30 -2.12 -7.01
N GLY A 269 -10.53 -3.27 -6.39
CA GLY A 269 -11.04 -3.31 -5.03
C GLY A 269 -11.48 -4.71 -4.59
N ASN A 270 -11.92 -4.79 -3.34
CA ASN A 270 -12.47 -6.01 -2.79
C ASN A 270 -13.96 -6.15 -3.16
N PHE A 271 -14.24 -6.79 -4.29
CA PHE A 271 -15.63 -6.96 -4.73
C PHE A 271 -16.48 -7.84 -3.80
N THR A 272 -15.87 -8.59 -2.87
CA THR A 272 -16.63 -9.41 -1.90
C THR A 272 -17.43 -8.57 -0.91
N ILE A 273 -17.13 -7.26 -0.81
CA ILE A 273 -17.93 -6.29 -0.05
C ILE A 273 -19.34 -6.15 -0.63
N ASN A 274 -19.47 -6.34 -1.95
CA ASN A 274 -20.74 -6.31 -2.67
C ASN A 274 -21.54 -5.01 -2.47
N ASP A 275 -20.87 -3.86 -2.61
CA ASP A 275 -21.44 -2.52 -2.48
C ASP A 275 -21.74 -1.86 -3.84
N GLY A 276 -21.36 -2.50 -4.95
CA GLY A 276 -21.51 -1.98 -6.31
C GLY A 276 -20.43 -0.98 -6.72
N TYR A 277 -19.39 -0.77 -5.91
CA TYR A 277 -18.32 0.20 -6.18
C TYR A 277 -16.91 -0.36 -5.97
N SER A 278 -16.70 -1.16 -4.92
CA SER A 278 -15.40 -1.64 -4.46
C SER A 278 -14.86 -2.75 -5.37
N GLY A 279 -14.27 -2.39 -6.51
CA GLY A 279 -13.89 -3.38 -7.53
C GLY A 279 -15.09 -3.91 -8.32
N GLN A 280 -16.17 -3.13 -8.41
CA GLN A 280 -17.43 -3.53 -9.02
C GLN A 280 -17.93 -2.45 -9.97
N GLU A 281 -18.66 -2.85 -11.02
CA GLU A 281 -19.37 -1.95 -11.93
C GLU A 281 -20.69 -2.59 -12.38
N ASN A 282 -21.74 -1.78 -12.50
CA ASN A 282 -23.08 -2.24 -12.85
C ASN A 282 -23.45 -1.81 -14.26
N LEU A 283 -23.84 -2.74 -15.11
CA LEU A 283 -24.31 -2.45 -16.46
C LEU A 283 -25.80 -2.80 -16.60
N TYR A 284 -26.59 -1.83 -17.05
CA TYR A 284 -28.04 -1.92 -17.24
C TYR A 284 -28.37 -1.93 -18.72
N PHE A 285 -29.35 -2.73 -19.12
CA PHE A 285 -29.63 -3.01 -20.53
C PHE A 285 -31.06 -2.62 -20.90
N CYS A 286 -31.21 -2.03 -22.07
CA CYS A 286 -32.50 -1.71 -22.64
C CYS A 286 -32.65 -2.25 -24.05
N LEU A 287 -33.83 -2.79 -24.33
CA LEU A 287 -34.34 -3.00 -25.68
C LEU A 287 -35.08 -1.72 -26.10
N ILE A 288 -34.42 -0.90 -26.93
CA ILE A 288 -34.92 0.39 -27.41
C ILE A 288 -36.19 0.19 -28.23
N TYR A 289 -36.20 -0.80 -29.13
CA TYR A 289 -37.32 -1.05 -30.03
C TYR A 289 -37.38 -2.52 -30.49
N ILE A 290 -38.57 -3.08 -30.53
CA ILE A 290 -38.84 -4.38 -31.14
C ILE A 290 -39.73 -4.20 -32.37
N ALA A 291 -39.32 -4.77 -33.51
CA ALA A 291 -40.06 -4.60 -34.76
C ALA A 291 -41.47 -5.20 -34.66
N SER A 292 -42.47 -4.47 -35.14
CA SER A 292 -43.88 -4.83 -35.01
C SER A 292 -44.31 -6.06 -35.82
N ASN A 293 -43.47 -6.52 -36.76
CA ASN A 293 -43.73 -7.67 -37.63
C ASN A 293 -43.13 -8.98 -37.13
N LEU A 294 -42.43 -8.97 -35.98
CA LEU A 294 -41.88 -10.19 -35.38
C LEU A 294 -42.98 -11.07 -34.81
N THR A 295 -42.86 -12.38 -35.00
CA THR A 295 -43.78 -13.35 -34.41
C THR A 295 -43.53 -13.54 -32.91
N THR A 296 -44.52 -14.06 -32.19
CA THR A 296 -44.36 -14.38 -30.77
C THR A 296 -43.57 -15.68 -30.63
N GLN A 297 -42.30 -15.56 -30.28
CA GLN A 297 -41.39 -16.67 -29.98
C GLN A 297 -40.27 -16.20 -29.04
N ALA A 298 -39.45 -17.14 -28.55
CA ALA A 298 -38.21 -16.79 -27.86
C ALA A 298 -37.17 -16.32 -28.87
N TYR A 299 -36.39 -15.31 -28.49
CA TYR A 299 -35.23 -14.83 -29.24
C TYR A 299 -34.01 -14.89 -28.33
N SER A 300 -32.95 -15.56 -28.77
CA SER A 300 -31.76 -15.77 -27.95
C SER A 300 -30.46 -15.69 -28.74
N THR A 301 -29.35 -15.61 -28.02
CA THR A 301 -27.99 -15.63 -28.56
C THR A 301 -27.50 -17.06 -28.89
N ALA A 302 -28.35 -18.09 -28.76
CA ALA A 302 -27.94 -19.48 -28.87
C ALA A 302 -27.33 -19.83 -30.24
N THR A 303 -27.79 -19.17 -31.31
CA THR A 303 -27.32 -19.41 -32.68
C THR A 303 -26.15 -18.51 -33.07
N ASP A 304 -26.23 -17.21 -32.77
CA ASP A 304 -25.25 -16.23 -33.25
C ASP A 304 -24.07 -16.03 -32.27
N GLY A 305 -24.13 -16.62 -31.06
CA GLY A 305 -23.08 -16.57 -30.04
C GLY A 305 -23.39 -15.59 -28.91
N ALA A 306 -22.86 -15.82 -27.70
CA ALA A 306 -23.13 -14.99 -26.53
C ALA A 306 -22.60 -13.55 -26.70
N TRP A 307 -23.25 -12.60 -26.03
CA TRP A 307 -22.69 -11.26 -25.87
C TRP A 307 -21.47 -11.28 -24.97
N VAL A 308 -20.49 -10.43 -25.27
CA VAL A 308 -19.22 -10.40 -24.55
C VAL A 308 -18.98 -8.99 -24.03
N ALA A 309 -18.86 -8.86 -22.71
CA ALA A 309 -18.32 -7.68 -22.06
C ALA A 309 -16.81 -7.83 -21.91
N SER A 310 -16.05 -6.82 -22.31
CA SER A 310 -14.59 -6.82 -22.26
C SER A 310 -14.08 -5.52 -21.64
N ILE A 311 -13.04 -5.64 -20.83
CA ILE A 311 -12.21 -4.51 -20.39
C ILE A 311 -11.02 -4.39 -21.34
N LEU A 312 -10.66 -3.17 -21.71
CA LEU A 312 -9.51 -2.89 -22.58
C LEU A 312 -8.45 -2.06 -21.82
N PRO A 313 -7.16 -2.23 -22.17
CA PRO A 313 -6.06 -1.41 -21.66
C PRO A 313 -6.21 0.09 -21.94
#